data_AF-A0A7S3QK39-F1
#
_entry.id   AF-A0A7S3QK39-F1
#
_cell.length_a   1.000
_cell.length_b   1.000
_cell.length_c   1.000
_cell.angle_alpha   90.00
_cell.angle_beta   90.00
_cell.angle_gamma   90.00
#
_symmetry.space_group_name_H-M   'P 1'
#
loop_
_entity.id
_entity.type
_entity.pdbx_description
1 polymer ?
#
loop_
_entity_poly.entity_id
_entity_poly.type
_entity_poly.pdbx_seq_one_letter_code
_entity_poly.pdbx_strand_id
1 'polypeptide(L)'
;MALRGLVSLLPSGLRAGVSHLQQQQALLRSFRAVADVEINLDDRETLKKYVGVRDHLSREPGTRSKLMATLNEVLDAVKVLPATSDYRRGLEATCQYRLKVCEANEQETAIEDVLDSHMEEVIQECFDEIKLIPYMNENKPWDVPDDFSVPVFDYHDASEYLSQYQKK
;
A
#
# COMPACT_ATOMS: atom_id res chain seq x y z
N MET A 1 74.04 -10.29 5.03
CA MET A 1 74.05 -9.12 5.95
C MET A 1 74.43 -7.92 5.11
N ALA A 2 73.69 -6.83 4.91
CA ALA A 2 72.54 -6.27 5.60
C ALA A 2 71.81 -5.30 4.65
N LEU A 3 70.48 -5.44 4.49
CA LEU A 3 69.60 -4.47 3.83
C LEU A 3 68.30 -4.29 4.64
N ARG A 4 68.41 -4.16 5.97
CA ARG A 4 67.26 -3.91 6.87
C ARG A 4 67.36 -2.58 7.63
N GLY A 5 68.32 -1.71 7.29
CA GLY A 5 68.63 -0.53 8.11
C GLY A 5 67.98 0.81 7.71
N LEU A 6 67.31 0.92 6.55
CA LEU A 6 66.94 2.24 6.01
C LEU A 6 65.47 2.67 6.24
N VAL A 7 64.61 1.81 6.78
CA VAL A 7 63.18 2.15 7.02
C VAL A 7 62.99 3.07 8.22
N SER A 8 63.95 3.12 9.15
CA SER A 8 63.85 3.95 10.37
C SER A 8 64.02 5.45 10.13
N LEU A 9 64.54 5.85 8.96
CA LEU A 9 64.85 7.24 8.60
C LEU A 9 63.68 7.99 7.91
N LEU A 10 62.56 7.33 7.65
CA LEU A 10 61.38 7.98 7.04
C LEU A 10 60.55 8.74 8.09
N PRO A 11 60.07 9.96 7.77
CA PRO A 11 59.15 10.74 8.62
C PRO A 11 57.90 9.95 8.96
N SER A 12 57.35 10.16 10.16
CA SER A 12 56.22 9.40 10.72
C SER A 12 54.98 9.34 9.82
N GLY A 13 54.79 10.32 8.92
CA GLY A 13 53.67 10.36 7.96
C GLY A 13 53.84 9.49 6.70
N LEU A 14 55.02 8.93 6.43
CA LEU A 14 55.29 8.04 5.29
C LEU A 14 55.59 6.59 5.71
N ARG A 15 55.50 6.29 7.01
CA ARG A 15 55.47 4.90 7.50
C ARG A 15 54.07 4.33 7.23
N ALA A 16 53.82 3.91 6.00
CA ALA A 16 52.60 3.19 5.62
C ALA A 16 52.63 1.78 6.24
N GLY A 17 52.41 1.71 7.55
CA GLY A 17 51.98 0.49 8.24
C GLY A 17 50.47 0.39 8.17
N VAL A 18 49.91 0.38 6.96
CA VAL A 18 48.52 -0.07 6.80
C VAL A 18 48.60 -1.58 6.95
N SER A 19 48.22 -2.06 8.12
CA SER A 19 48.03 -3.48 8.36
C SER A 19 47.10 -4.00 7.27
N HIS A 20 47.59 -4.96 6.48
CA HIS A 20 46.85 -5.57 5.37
C HIS A 20 45.49 -6.15 5.83
N LEU A 21 45.36 -6.45 7.13
CA LEU A 21 44.12 -6.85 7.80
C LEU A 21 43.11 -5.71 7.99
N GLN A 22 43.56 -4.48 8.21
CA GLN A 22 42.69 -3.33 8.45
C GLN A 22 42.18 -2.71 7.15
N GLN A 23 42.92 -2.87 6.05
CA GLN A 23 42.46 -2.53 4.69
C GLN A 23 41.44 -3.55 4.15
N GLN A 24 41.57 -4.84 4.50
CA GLN A 24 40.55 -5.86 4.20
C GLN A 24 39.25 -5.64 4.98
N GLN A 25 39.31 -5.24 6.25
CA GLN A 25 38.11 -4.96 7.04
C GLN A 25 37.33 -3.73 6.58
N ALA A 26 38.01 -2.71 6.04
CA ALA A 26 37.36 -1.52 5.47
C ALA A 26 36.63 -1.82 4.15
N LEU A 27 37.20 -2.69 3.30
CA LEU A 27 36.59 -3.11 2.03
C LEU A 27 35.40 -4.08 2.19
N LEU A 28 35.36 -4.84 3.30
CA LEU A 28 34.22 -5.70 3.64
C LEU A 28 33.04 -4.92 4.23
N ARG A 29 33.27 -3.72 4.77
CA ARG A 29 32.19 -2.84 5.25
C ARG A 29 31.58 -1.96 4.17
N SER A 30 32.28 -1.76 3.05
CA SER A 30 31.78 -0.95 1.92
C SER A 30 30.79 -1.67 1.01
N PHE A 31 30.61 -2.98 1.17
CA PHE A 31 29.63 -3.78 0.44
C PHE A 31 28.89 -4.70 1.40
N ARG A 32 28.06 -4.13 2.29
CA ARG A 32 26.98 -4.94 2.88
C ARG A 32 26.05 -5.28 1.73
N ALA A 33 26.04 -6.55 1.32
CA ALA A 33 25.13 -7.01 0.29
C ALA A 33 23.70 -6.65 0.72
N VAL A 34 22.90 -6.11 -0.21
CA VAL A 34 21.49 -5.75 0.04
C VAL A 34 20.69 -6.96 0.56
N ALA A 35 21.16 -8.18 0.27
CA ALA A 35 20.61 -9.44 0.75
C ALA A 35 20.78 -9.71 2.27
N ASP A 36 21.72 -9.04 2.94
CA ASP A 36 22.02 -9.24 4.38
C ASP A 36 21.33 -8.19 5.29
N VAL A 37 20.34 -7.47 4.74
CA VAL A 37 19.44 -6.59 5.51
C VAL A 37 18.13 -7.34 5.68
N GLU A 38 17.86 -7.83 6.88
CA GLU A 38 16.54 -8.34 7.23
C GLU A 38 15.54 -7.19 7.12
N ILE A 39 14.69 -7.24 6.10
CA ILE A 39 13.62 -6.25 5.89
C ILE A 39 12.47 -6.65 6.81
N ASN A 40 12.18 -5.81 7.80
CA ASN A 40 11.01 -5.99 8.64
C ASN A 40 9.77 -5.46 7.90
N LEU A 41 8.97 -6.35 7.33
CA LEU A 41 7.73 -6.01 6.63
C LEU A 41 6.57 -5.68 7.59
N ASP A 42 6.71 -5.96 8.89
CA ASP A 42 5.73 -5.58 9.90
C ASP A 42 5.83 -4.09 10.24
N ASP A 43 6.97 -3.45 9.97
CA ASP A 43 7.10 -2.01 10.09
C ASP A 43 6.40 -1.31 8.93
N ARG A 44 5.36 -0.52 9.26
CA ARG A 44 4.48 0.12 8.28
C ARG A 44 5.23 1.07 7.34
N GLU A 45 6.26 1.75 7.83
CA GLU A 45 7.08 2.65 7.01
C GLU A 45 7.92 1.88 5.98
N THR A 46 8.48 0.75 6.41
CA THR A 46 9.19 -0.17 5.53
C THR A 46 8.25 -0.76 4.48
N LEU A 47 7.06 -1.19 4.89
CA LEU A 47 6.03 -1.71 3.97
C LEU A 47 5.63 -0.66 2.92
N LYS A 48 5.29 0.57 3.34
CA LYS A 48 4.93 1.68 2.42
C LYS A 48 6.01 1.97 1.39
N LYS A 49 7.29 1.85 1.76
CA LYS A 49 8.41 2.01 0.82
C LYS A 49 8.44 0.89 -0.22
N TYR A 50 8.29 -0.36 0.18
CA TYR A 50 8.43 -1.52 -0.73
C TYR A 50 7.18 -1.79 -1.58
N VAL A 51 6.00 -1.44 -1.08
CA VAL A 51 4.75 -1.47 -1.86
C VAL A 51 4.69 -0.30 -2.87
N GLY A 52 5.58 0.69 -2.72
CA GLY A 52 5.66 1.84 -3.62
C GLY A 52 4.68 2.96 -3.27
N VAL A 53 3.86 2.79 -2.23
CA VAL A 53 2.97 3.84 -1.70
C VAL A 53 3.78 5.09 -1.38
N ARG A 54 4.92 4.97 -0.71
CA ARG A 54 5.76 6.13 -0.34
C ARG A 54 6.25 6.94 -1.53
N ASP A 55 6.58 6.27 -2.63
CA ASP A 55 7.25 6.87 -3.78
C ASP A 55 6.22 7.35 -4.84
N HIS A 56 5.03 6.74 -4.89
CA HIS A 56 4.00 7.04 -5.89
C HIS A 56 2.76 7.75 -5.33
N LEU A 57 2.46 7.57 -4.03
CA LEU A 57 1.40 8.27 -3.33
C LEU A 57 2.03 9.18 -2.26
N SER A 58 1.95 10.49 -2.47
CA SER A 58 2.67 11.48 -1.65
C SER A 58 2.33 11.36 -0.16
N ARG A 59 3.36 11.08 0.66
CA ARG A 59 3.29 11.19 2.12
C ARG A 59 3.29 12.67 2.52
N GLU A 60 2.12 13.28 2.51
CA GLU A 60 1.91 14.63 3.04
C GLU A 60 1.73 14.57 4.56
N PRO A 61 2.29 15.49 5.34
CA PRO A 61 2.00 15.56 6.77
C PRO A 61 0.50 15.84 7.00
N GLY A 62 -0.12 15.10 7.91
CA GLY A 62 -1.55 15.23 8.21
C GLY A 62 -2.46 14.39 7.31
N THR A 63 -2.00 13.21 6.87
CA THR A 63 -2.76 12.25 6.05
C THR A 63 -4.12 11.92 6.64
N ARG A 64 -4.23 11.79 7.98
CA ARG A 64 -5.51 11.60 8.67
C ARG A 64 -6.52 12.70 8.40
N SER A 65 -6.14 13.96 8.61
CA SER A 65 -7.03 15.10 8.39
C SER A 65 -7.43 15.20 6.91
N LYS A 66 -6.49 14.91 6.01
CA LYS A 66 -6.75 14.88 4.56
C LYS A 66 -7.75 13.78 4.20
N LEU A 67 -7.57 12.56 4.71
CA LEU A 67 -8.50 11.45 4.50
C LEU A 67 -9.91 11.79 5.00
N MET A 68 -10.03 12.34 6.20
CA MET A 68 -11.33 12.76 6.72
C MET A 68 -11.97 13.85 5.86
N ALA A 69 -11.20 14.82 5.38
CA ALA A 69 -11.70 15.86 4.49
C ALA A 69 -12.19 15.28 3.16
N THR A 70 -11.41 14.40 2.52
CA THR A 70 -11.77 13.78 1.24
C THR A 70 -12.97 12.84 1.37
N LEU A 71 -13.11 12.12 2.49
CA LEU A 71 -14.30 11.30 2.75
C LEU A 71 -15.57 12.15 2.86
N ASN A 72 -15.48 13.32 3.52
CA ASN A 72 -16.61 14.25 3.58
C ASN A 72 -16.92 14.86 2.20
N GLU A 73 -15.90 15.15 1.40
CA GLU A 73 -16.09 15.62 0.03
C GLU A 73 -16.82 14.60 -0.84
N VAL A 74 -16.49 13.30 -0.73
CA VAL A 74 -17.23 12.21 -1.40
C VAL A 74 -18.70 12.18 -0.93
N LEU A 75 -18.93 12.27 0.38
CA LEU A 75 -20.29 12.30 0.95
C LEU A 75 -21.11 13.51 0.48
N ASP A 76 -20.46 14.63 0.19
CA ASP A 76 -21.12 15.80 -0.39
C ASP A 76 -21.39 15.62 -1.88
N ALA A 77 -20.41 15.11 -2.63
CA ALA A 77 -20.52 14.87 -4.06
C ALA A 77 -21.64 13.87 -4.40
N VAL A 78 -21.78 12.80 -3.61
CA VAL A 78 -22.75 11.73 -3.88
C VAL A 78 -24.21 12.18 -3.69
N LYS A 79 -24.46 13.31 -3.01
CA LYS A 79 -25.82 13.83 -2.76
C LYS A 79 -26.60 14.17 -4.04
N VAL A 80 -25.90 14.37 -5.16
CA VAL A 80 -26.53 14.56 -6.48
C VAL A 80 -27.30 13.31 -6.94
N LEU A 81 -26.93 12.13 -6.44
CA LEU A 81 -27.55 10.85 -6.78
C LEU A 81 -28.79 10.58 -5.90
N PRO A 82 -29.78 9.82 -6.37
CA PRO A 82 -30.96 9.50 -5.58
C PRO A 82 -30.62 8.61 -4.37
N ALA A 83 -31.21 8.93 -3.21
CA ALA A 83 -31.00 8.18 -1.95
C ALA A 83 -31.49 6.72 -2.01
N THR A 84 -32.36 6.41 -2.97
CA THR A 84 -32.86 5.05 -3.22
C THR A 84 -31.86 4.18 -3.97
N SER A 85 -30.86 4.77 -4.64
CA SER A 85 -29.85 3.99 -5.37
C SER A 85 -28.99 3.19 -4.40
N ASP A 86 -28.83 1.89 -4.67
CA ASP A 86 -27.96 1.02 -3.88
C ASP A 86 -26.51 1.49 -3.91
N TYR A 87 -26.06 2.06 -5.03
CA TYR A 87 -24.73 2.64 -5.18
C TYR A 87 -24.48 3.77 -4.16
N ARG A 88 -25.37 4.77 -4.08
CA ARG A 88 -25.25 5.85 -3.10
C ARG A 88 -25.26 5.31 -1.67
N ARG A 89 -26.16 4.37 -1.37
CA ARG A 89 -26.28 3.77 -0.04
C ARG A 89 -25.02 3.03 0.38
N GLY A 90 -24.41 2.26 -0.53
CA GLY A 90 -23.15 1.56 -0.30
C GLY A 90 -21.99 2.53 -0.08
N LEU A 91 -21.94 3.60 -0.87
CA LEU A 91 -20.89 4.61 -0.74
C LEU A 91 -20.99 5.38 0.58
N GLU A 92 -22.18 5.87 0.93
CA GLU A 92 -22.43 6.56 2.19
C GLU A 92 -22.05 5.66 3.40
N ALA A 93 -22.45 4.38 3.37
CA ALA A 93 -22.11 3.43 4.43
C ALA A 93 -20.59 3.22 4.56
N THR A 94 -19.90 3.07 3.43
CA THR A 94 -18.43 2.88 3.38
C THR A 94 -17.70 4.10 3.90
N CYS A 95 -18.05 5.30 3.43
CA CYS A 95 -17.44 6.55 3.87
C CYS A 95 -17.70 6.82 5.36
N GLN A 96 -18.91 6.57 5.85
CA GLN A 96 -19.24 6.74 7.27
C GLN A 96 -18.48 5.75 8.16
N TYR A 97 -18.30 4.50 7.71
CA TYR A 97 -17.47 3.53 8.43
C TYR A 97 -16.02 4.02 8.53
N ARG A 98 -15.42 4.41 7.39
CA ARG A 98 -14.04 4.91 7.34
C ARG A 98 -13.84 6.17 8.20
N LEU A 99 -14.81 7.09 8.20
CA LEU A 99 -14.80 8.27 9.08
C LEU A 99 -14.82 7.90 10.56
N LYS A 100 -15.70 6.99 10.97
CA LYS A 100 -15.77 6.51 12.36
C LYS A 100 -14.44 5.88 12.81
N VAL A 101 -13.77 5.13 11.93
CA VAL A 101 -12.45 4.56 12.22
C VAL A 101 -11.41 5.66 12.42
N CYS A 102 -11.42 6.70 11.59
CA CYS A 102 -10.51 7.85 11.72
C CYS A 102 -10.77 8.67 12.98
N GLU A 103 -12.04 8.79 13.41
CA GLU A 103 -12.42 9.49 14.64
C GLU A 103 -12.04 8.70 15.90
N ALA A 104 -12.17 7.37 15.87
CA ALA A 104 -11.87 6.51 17.00
C ALA A 104 -10.36 6.31 17.26
N ASN A 105 -9.52 6.53 16.24
CA ASN A 105 -8.08 6.28 16.31
C ASN A 105 -7.28 7.55 15.99
N GLU A 106 -6.35 7.93 16.87
CA GLU A 106 -5.47 9.08 16.65
C GLU A 106 -4.23 8.74 15.82
N GLN A 107 -3.72 7.51 15.95
CA GLN A 107 -2.50 7.05 15.28
C GLN A 107 -2.82 6.51 13.89
N GLU A 108 -2.04 6.91 12.88
CA GLU A 108 -2.21 6.48 11.48
C GLU A 108 -2.08 4.96 11.34
N THR A 109 -1.12 4.34 12.04
CA THR A 109 -0.95 2.88 12.03
C THR A 109 -2.19 2.15 12.52
N ALA A 110 -2.82 2.61 13.60
CA ALA A 110 -4.04 1.99 14.13
C ALA A 110 -5.22 2.13 13.16
N ILE A 111 -5.31 3.24 12.41
CA ILE A 111 -6.33 3.41 11.37
C ILE A 111 -6.08 2.40 10.25
N GLU A 112 -4.84 2.30 9.78
CA GLU A 112 -4.44 1.42 8.68
C GLU A 112 -4.63 -0.06 9.02
N ASP A 113 -4.39 -0.45 10.28
CA ASP A 113 -4.61 -1.82 10.76
C ASP A 113 -6.10 -2.19 10.79
N VAL A 114 -6.98 -1.25 11.16
CA VAL A 114 -8.44 -1.48 11.20
C VAL A 114 -9.05 -1.48 9.80
N LEU A 115 -8.53 -0.63 8.90
CA LEU A 115 -9.00 -0.57 7.52
C LEU A 115 -8.38 -1.62 6.61
N ASP A 116 -7.32 -2.30 7.07
CA ASP A 116 -6.49 -3.22 6.30
C ASP A 116 -6.03 -2.61 4.96
N SER A 117 -5.68 -1.32 4.98
CA SER A 117 -5.34 -0.54 3.80
C SER A 117 -4.46 0.67 4.18
N HIS A 118 -3.66 1.18 3.25
CA HIS A 118 -2.89 2.40 3.46
C HIS A 118 -3.76 3.64 3.27
N MET A 119 -3.65 4.63 4.16
CA MET A 119 -4.51 5.81 4.10
C MET A 119 -4.36 6.59 2.80
N GLU A 120 -3.16 6.59 2.22
CA GLU A 120 -2.89 7.23 0.94
C GLU A 120 -3.67 6.59 -0.20
N GLU A 121 -3.80 5.27 -0.22
CA GLU A 121 -4.59 4.53 -1.21
C GLU A 121 -6.07 4.87 -1.06
N VAL A 122 -6.58 4.90 0.17
CA VAL A 122 -7.97 5.28 0.45
C VAL A 122 -8.26 6.72 0.01
N ILE A 123 -7.32 7.65 0.18
CA ILE A 123 -7.44 9.01 -0.33
C ILE A 123 -7.55 9.00 -1.87
N GLN A 124 -6.70 8.21 -2.53
CA GLN A 124 -6.72 8.08 -3.99
C GLN A 124 -8.04 7.48 -4.49
N GLU A 125 -8.55 6.44 -3.82
CA GLU A 125 -9.88 5.87 -4.08
C GLU A 125 -10.96 6.94 -3.98
N CYS A 126 -10.92 7.80 -2.96
CA CYS A 126 -11.89 8.89 -2.81
C CYS A 126 -11.84 9.88 -3.98
N PHE A 127 -10.65 10.23 -4.47
CA PHE A 127 -10.52 11.10 -5.63
C PHE A 127 -11.05 10.45 -6.92
N ASP A 128 -10.80 9.17 -7.10
CA ASP A 128 -11.30 8.45 -8.26
C ASP A 128 -12.83 8.28 -8.18
N GLU A 129 -13.38 8.11 -6.97
CA GLU A 129 -14.81 8.11 -6.73
C GLU A 129 -15.47 9.46 -7.06
N ILE A 130 -14.87 10.57 -6.64
CA ILE A 130 -15.36 11.92 -6.99
C ILE A 130 -15.42 12.11 -8.51
N LYS A 131 -14.43 11.59 -9.24
CA LYS A 131 -14.44 11.62 -10.71
C LYS A 131 -15.48 10.67 -11.31
N LEU A 132 -15.81 9.56 -10.63
CA LEU A 132 -16.77 8.56 -11.09
C LEU A 132 -18.22 9.03 -10.93
N ILE A 133 -18.55 9.74 -9.85
CA ILE A 133 -19.92 10.20 -9.52
C ILE A 133 -20.63 10.90 -10.70
N PRO A 134 -20.00 11.84 -11.44
CA PRO A 134 -20.61 12.45 -12.63
C PRO A 134 -21.05 11.41 -13.69
N TYR A 135 -20.20 10.42 -13.97
CA TYR A 135 -20.52 9.35 -14.92
C TYR A 135 -21.65 8.46 -14.39
N MET A 136 -21.70 8.19 -13.09
CA MET A 136 -22.79 7.44 -12.48
C MET A 136 -24.11 8.20 -12.56
N ASN A 137 -24.08 9.51 -12.36
CA ASN A 137 -25.26 10.37 -12.49
C ASN A 137 -25.81 10.43 -13.93
N GLU A 138 -24.91 10.42 -14.92
CA GLU A 138 -25.28 10.40 -16.33
C GLU A 138 -25.89 9.04 -16.74
N ASN A 139 -25.24 7.94 -16.37
CA ASN A 139 -25.60 6.60 -16.84
C ASN A 139 -26.68 5.91 -16.01
N LYS A 140 -26.88 6.31 -14.75
CA LYS A 140 -27.92 5.79 -13.83
C LYS A 140 -28.05 4.27 -13.82
N PRO A 141 -26.98 3.53 -13.50
CA PRO A 141 -26.98 2.06 -13.57
C PRO A 141 -27.96 1.36 -12.61
N TRP A 142 -28.54 2.10 -11.66
CA TRP A 142 -29.59 1.61 -10.76
C TRP A 142 -30.99 1.59 -11.38
N ASP A 143 -31.21 2.24 -12.52
CA ASP A 143 -32.50 2.23 -13.23
C ASP A 143 -32.61 0.97 -14.10
N VAL A 144 -32.90 -0.17 -13.47
CA VAL A 144 -33.05 -1.48 -14.16
C VAL A 144 -34.50 -1.65 -14.63
N PRO A 145 -34.75 -1.97 -15.92
CA PRO A 145 -36.10 -2.26 -16.43
C PRO A 145 -36.74 -3.49 -15.75
N ASP A 146 -38.06 -3.45 -15.55
CA ASP A 146 -38.80 -4.54 -14.90
C ASP A 146 -38.76 -5.87 -15.67
N ASP A 147 -38.52 -5.82 -16.98
CA ASP A 147 -38.41 -6.99 -17.87
C ASP A 147 -36.98 -7.57 -17.93
N PHE A 148 -36.02 -6.93 -17.26
CA PHE A 148 -34.64 -7.38 -17.23
C PHE A 148 -34.46 -8.55 -16.25
N SER A 149 -34.03 -9.70 -16.77
CA SER A 149 -33.74 -10.90 -15.98
C SER A 149 -32.28 -11.32 -16.14
N VAL A 150 -31.57 -11.45 -15.02
CA VAL A 150 -30.19 -11.97 -14.99
C VAL A 150 -30.24 -13.49 -14.80
N PRO A 151 -29.67 -14.29 -15.73
CA PRO A 151 -29.59 -15.73 -15.52
C PRO A 151 -28.62 -16.03 -14.38
N VAL A 152 -29.14 -16.64 -13.31
CA VAL A 152 -28.33 -17.11 -12.18
C VAL A 152 -27.91 -18.55 -12.47
N PHE A 153 -26.61 -18.78 -12.54
CA PHE A 153 -26.03 -20.12 -12.67
C PHE A 153 -25.44 -20.51 -11.32
N ASP A 154 -25.97 -21.56 -10.73
CA ASP A 154 -25.39 -22.12 -9.53
C ASP A 154 -24.07 -22.82 -9.87
N TYR A 155 -23.09 -22.65 -8.98
CA TYR A 155 -21.84 -23.39 -9.10
C TYR A 155 -22.14 -24.86 -8.82
N HIS A 156 -21.82 -25.70 -9.79
CA HIS A 156 -21.83 -27.15 -9.67
C HIS A 156 -20.41 -27.65 -9.88
N ASP A 157 -19.94 -28.51 -8.96
CA ASP A 157 -18.61 -29.09 -9.10
C ASP A 157 -18.56 -30.06 -10.29
N ALA A 158 -17.43 -30.06 -11.00
CA ALA A 158 -17.24 -30.90 -12.18
C ALA A 158 -17.33 -32.40 -11.82
N SER A 159 -16.98 -32.79 -10.59
CA SER A 159 -17.07 -34.18 -10.12
C SER A 159 -18.49 -34.74 -10.15
N GLU A 160 -19.51 -33.91 -9.88
CA GLU A 160 -20.92 -34.31 -9.87
C GLU A 160 -21.37 -34.77 -11.27
N TYR A 161 -20.96 -34.06 -12.32
CA TYR A 161 -21.27 -34.41 -13.71
C TYR A 161 -20.44 -35.58 -14.21
N LEU A 162 -19.16 -35.64 -13.88
CA LEU A 162 -18.26 -36.71 -14.33
C LEU A 162 -18.64 -38.07 -13.75
N SER A 163 -19.20 -38.12 -12.54
CA SER A 163 -19.69 -39.35 -11.91
C SER A 163 -20.78 -40.07 -12.73
N GLN A 164 -21.54 -39.32 -13.53
CA GLN A 164 -22.60 -39.85 -14.38
C GLN A 164 -22.05 -40.66 -15.57
N TYR A 165 -20.83 -40.32 -16.02
CA TYR A 165 -20.15 -40.99 -17.14
C TYR A 165 -19.24 -42.14 -16.69
N GLN A 166 -18.85 -42.19 -15.41
CA GLN A 166 -18.00 -43.25 -14.85
C GLN A 166 -18.77 -44.51 -14.42
N LYS A 167 -20.10 -44.49 -14.40
CA LYS A 167 -20.96 -45.66 -14.07
C LYS A 167 -21.17 -46.66 -15.22
N LYS A 168 -20.26 -46.72 -16.20
CA LYS A 168 -20.24 -47.75 -17.25
C LYS A 168 -19.05 -48.68 -17.06
#